data_AF-A0A7L4NR93-F1
#
_entry.id   AF-A0A7L4NR93-F1
#
_cell.length_a   1.000
_cell.length_b   1.000
_cell.length_c   1.000
_cell.angle_alpha   90.00
_cell.angle_beta   90.00
_cell.angle_gamma   90.00
#
_symmetry.space_group_name_H-M   'P 1'
#
loop_
_entity.id
_entity.type
_entity.pdbx_description
1 polymer ?
#
loop_
_entity_poly.entity_id
_entity_poly.type
_entity_poly.pdbx_seq_one_letter_code
_entity_poly.pdbx_strand_id
1 'polypeptide(L)'
;MSCVETCESLATGPVCADSCSEGCQCDEGFALRGSRCVPRGECGCSFEGRQLATNQTFWMDISCHFHCYCNGSDNSVYCENLSCKDDEYCLEENGLYYCHGRTDASCIISGYGHYLTFDGYSFDFQSSCA
;
A
#
# COMPACT_ATOMS: atom_id res chain seq x y z
N MET A 1 -27.17 23.50 -15.57
CA MET A 1 -26.39 22.29 -15.26
C MET A 1 -25.21 22.70 -14.42
N SER A 2 -25.18 22.28 -13.15
CA SER A 2 -24.04 22.49 -12.24
C SER A 2 -23.35 21.16 -12.01
N CYS A 3 -22.05 21.10 -12.23
CA CYS A 3 -21.26 19.88 -12.08
C CYS A 3 -20.28 20.08 -10.93
N VAL A 4 -20.34 19.18 -9.94
CA VAL A 4 -19.43 19.20 -8.80
C VAL A 4 -18.41 18.09 -8.99
N GLU A 5 -17.14 18.45 -8.89
CA GLU A 5 -16.05 17.50 -8.93
C GLU A 5 -15.52 17.25 -7.51
N THR A 6 -15.59 15.99 -7.09
CA THR A 6 -15.18 15.53 -5.77
C THR A 6 -14.02 14.54 -5.91
N CYS A 7 -13.22 14.37 -4.85
CA CYS A 7 -12.13 13.38 -4.89
C CYS A 7 -12.59 11.95 -5.22
N GLU A 8 -13.84 11.59 -4.88
CA GLU A 8 -14.40 10.27 -5.17
C GLU A 8 -14.91 10.16 -6.62
N SER A 9 -15.34 11.27 -7.21
CA SER A 9 -15.87 11.31 -8.57
C SER A 9 -14.79 11.55 -9.63
N LEU A 10 -13.50 11.67 -9.26
CA LEU A 10 -12.40 11.87 -10.21
C LEU A 10 -12.28 10.73 -11.22
N ALA A 11 -12.56 9.49 -10.81
CA ALA A 11 -12.47 8.32 -11.68
C ALA A 11 -13.68 8.14 -12.61
N THR A 12 -14.86 8.59 -12.19
CA THR A 12 -16.14 8.39 -12.92
C THR A 12 -16.64 9.64 -13.64
N GLY A 13 -16.03 10.80 -13.39
CA GLY A 13 -16.42 12.09 -13.93
C GLY A 13 -17.26 12.92 -12.95
N PRO A 14 -17.36 14.23 -13.19
CA PRO A 14 -18.07 15.13 -12.28
C PRO A 14 -19.56 14.79 -12.24
N VAL A 15 -20.15 14.86 -11.04
CA VAL A 15 -21.58 14.62 -10.85
C VAL A 15 -22.33 15.89 -11.20
N CYS A 16 -23.20 15.82 -12.21
CA CYS A 16 -23.94 16.95 -12.72
C CYS A 16 -25.41 16.89 -12.31
N ALA A 17 -25.94 18.01 -11.82
CA ALA A 17 -27.36 18.21 -11.57
C ALA A 17 -27.99 19.05 -12.69
N ASP A 18 -29.22 18.69 -13.07
CA ASP A 18 -29.98 19.41 -14.11
C ASP A 18 -30.40 20.81 -13.65
N SER A 19 -30.72 20.97 -12.36
CA SER A 19 -31.01 22.26 -11.73
C SER A 19 -29.74 22.96 -11.26
N CYS A 20 -29.63 24.26 -11.55
CA CYS A 20 -28.60 25.10 -10.95
C CYS A 20 -28.98 25.38 -9.50
N SER A 21 -28.05 25.17 -8.56
CA SER A 21 -28.20 25.57 -7.17
C SER A 21 -27.15 26.61 -6.81
N GLU A 22 -27.51 27.57 -5.95
CA GLU A 22 -26.54 28.53 -5.43
C GLU A 22 -25.55 27.80 -4.53
N GLY A 23 -24.25 27.99 -4.79
CA GLY A 23 -23.19 27.34 -4.04
C GLY A 23 -21.81 27.76 -4.51
N CYS A 24 -20.77 27.32 -3.79
CA CYS A 24 -19.38 27.52 -4.15
C CYS A 24 -18.84 26.28 -4.86
N GLN A 25 -18.10 26.49 -5.94
CA GLN A 25 -17.37 25.45 -6.65
C GLN A 25 -15.87 25.66 -6.47
N CYS A 26 -15.11 24.57 -6.45
CA CYS A 26 -13.66 24.64 -6.45
C CYS A 26 -13.14 25.18 -7.78
N ASP A 27 -12.04 25.92 -7.72
CA ASP A 27 -11.35 26.41 -8.92
C ASP A 27 -10.85 25.24 -9.79
N GLU A 28 -10.57 25.50 -11.06
CA GLU A 28 -10.01 24.50 -11.96
C GLU A 28 -8.69 23.92 -11.40
N GLY A 29 -8.56 22.59 -11.47
CA GLY A 29 -7.41 21.87 -10.88
C GLY A 29 -7.58 21.51 -9.40
N PHE A 30 -8.68 21.93 -8.77
CA PHE A 30 -9.05 21.55 -7.41
C PHE A 30 -10.30 20.67 -7.41
N ALA A 31 -10.36 19.76 -6.44
CA ALA A 31 -11.51 18.89 -6.23
C ALA A 31 -12.01 19.03 -4.79
N LEU A 32 -13.32 18.86 -4.60
CA LEU A 32 -13.94 18.95 -3.30
C LEU A 32 -13.68 17.68 -2.49
N ARG A 33 -13.11 17.85 -1.29
CA ARG A 33 -12.92 16.78 -0.29
C ARG A 33 -13.61 17.18 1.00
N GLY A 34 -14.81 16.66 1.23
CA GLY A 34 -15.66 17.13 2.33
C GLY A 34 -16.13 18.56 2.10
N SER A 35 -15.60 19.53 2.87
CA SER A 35 -15.94 20.95 2.77
C SER A 35 -14.79 21.84 2.29
N ARG A 36 -13.68 21.26 1.82
CA ARG A 36 -12.48 21.98 1.38
C ARG A 36 -12.13 21.62 -0.06
N CYS A 37 -11.63 22.60 -0.79
CA CYS A 37 -11.03 22.39 -2.10
C CYS A 37 -9.55 22.03 -1.91
N VAL A 38 -9.15 20.86 -2.40
CA VAL A 38 -7.76 20.40 -2.40
C VAL A 38 -7.28 20.25 -3.84
N PRO A 39 -5.98 20.40 -4.12
CA PRO A 39 -5.44 20.08 -5.43
C PRO A 39 -5.84 18.65 -5.82
N ARG A 40 -6.18 18.40 -7.10
CA ARG A 40 -6.49 17.04 -7.58
C ARG A 40 -5.39 16.03 -7.18
N GLY A 41 -4.14 16.48 -7.21
CA GLY A 41 -2.95 15.76 -6.74
C GLY A 41 -3.01 15.19 -5.32
N GLU A 42 -3.84 15.77 -4.44
CA GLU A 42 -3.96 15.39 -3.02
C GLU A 42 -5.21 14.56 -2.72
N CYS A 43 -6.02 14.24 -3.73
CA CYS A 43 -7.19 13.39 -3.56
C CYS A 43 -6.82 11.91 -3.35
N GLY A 44 -5.64 11.49 -3.81
CA GLY A 44 -5.26 10.09 -3.83
C GLY A 44 -5.87 9.31 -5.00
N CYS A 45 -5.92 7.99 -4.90
CA CYS A 45 -6.39 7.10 -5.98
C CYS A 45 -7.52 6.20 -5.49
N SER A 46 -8.45 5.86 -6.38
CA SER A 46 -9.45 4.81 -6.10
C SER A 46 -8.98 3.50 -6.71
N PHE A 47 -8.83 2.46 -5.88
CA PHE A 47 -8.38 1.14 -6.30
C PHE A 47 -9.21 0.06 -5.60
N GLU A 48 -9.89 -0.79 -6.37
CA GLU A 48 -10.77 -1.87 -5.88
C GLU A 48 -11.77 -1.43 -4.79
N GLY A 49 -12.33 -0.22 -4.92
CA GLY A 49 -13.28 0.33 -3.96
C GLY A 49 -12.65 0.92 -2.70
N ARG A 50 -11.32 0.99 -2.63
CA ARG A 50 -10.55 1.66 -1.58
C ARG A 50 -10.01 3.01 -2.07
N GLN A 51 -10.03 4.00 -1.18
CA GLN A 51 -9.28 5.24 -1.36
C GLN A 51 -7.86 5.08 -0.83
N LEU A 52 -6.88 5.27 -1.70
CA LEU A 52 -5.44 5.29 -1.41
C LEU A 52 -4.97 6.73 -1.28
N ALA A 53 -4.04 6.99 -0.36
CA ALA A 53 -3.39 8.29 -0.29
C ALA A 53 -2.42 8.50 -1.47
N THR A 54 -2.18 9.76 -1.84
CA THR A 54 -1.16 10.11 -2.84
C THR A 54 0.20 9.56 -2.40
N ASN A 55 0.92 8.92 -3.32
CA ASN A 55 2.19 8.22 -3.10
C ASN A 55 2.13 7.06 -2.11
N GLN A 56 0.94 6.60 -1.71
CA GLN A 56 0.82 5.35 -0.97
C GLN A 56 1.31 4.19 -1.84
N THR A 57 2.18 3.36 -1.28
CA THR A 57 2.69 2.15 -1.93
C THR A 57 2.15 0.90 -1.25
N PHE A 58 2.04 -0.19 -2.01
CA PHE A 58 1.55 -1.49 -1.54
C PHE A 58 1.87 -2.59 -2.55
N TRP A 59 1.66 -3.84 -2.18
CA TRP A 59 1.72 -4.99 -3.06
C TRP A 59 0.34 -5.61 -3.30
N MET A 60 0.10 -6.11 -4.52
CA MET A 60 -1.21 -6.66 -4.91
C MET A 60 -1.41 -8.12 -4.50
N ASP A 61 -0.34 -8.92 -4.46
CA ASP A 61 -0.43 -10.36 -4.29
C ASP A 61 0.23 -10.86 -3.01
N ILE A 62 -0.21 -12.03 -2.54
CA ILE A 62 0.32 -12.69 -1.33
C ILE A 62 1.80 -13.07 -1.42
N SER A 63 2.34 -13.14 -2.64
CA SER A 63 3.77 -13.34 -2.86
C SER A 63 4.54 -12.03 -3.03
N CYS A 64 3.86 -10.88 -2.95
CA CYS A 64 4.40 -9.55 -3.15
C CYS A 64 5.21 -9.43 -4.46
N HIS A 65 4.75 -9.97 -5.59
CA HIS A 65 5.42 -9.80 -6.88
C HIS A 65 5.19 -8.45 -7.55
N PHE A 66 4.04 -7.81 -7.28
CA PHE A 66 3.68 -6.54 -7.93
C PHE A 66 3.64 -5.40 -6.91
N HIS A 67 4.65 -4.54 -6.96
CA HIS A 67 4.71 -3.31 -6.20
C HIS A 67 3.91 -2.23 -6.93
N CYS A 68 3.00 -1.58 -6.23
CA CYS A 68 2.12 -0.56 -6.76
C CYS A 68 2.23 0.73 -5.97
N TYR A 69 1.97 1.86 -6.63
CA TYR A 69 1.87 3.16 -6.01
C TYR A 69 0.74 3.98 -6.60
N CYS A 70 0.13 4.82 -5.77
CA CYS A 70 -0.84 5.81 -6.20
C CYS A 70 -0.12 7.08 -6.73
N ASN A 71 -0.21 7.33 -8.04
CA ASN A 71 0.28 8.56 -8.63
C ASN A 71 -0.76 9.68 -8.43
N GLY A 72 -0.39 10.73 -7.70
CA GLY A 72 -1.28 11.86 -7.46
C GLY A 72 -1.58 12.65 -8.72
N SER A 73 -0.67 12.68 -9.70
CA SER A 73 -0.77 13.57 -10.87
C SER A 73 -2.01 13.29 -11.73
N ASP A 74 -2.40 12.02 -11.82
CA ASP A 74 -3.53 11.51 -12.59
C ASP A 74 -4.45 10.62 -11.76
N ASN A 75 -4.26 10.61 -10.43
CA ASN A 75 -5.07 9.87 -9.45
C ASN A 75 -5.22 8.38 -9.77
N SER A 76 -4.20 7.80 -10.43
CA SER A 76 -4.21 6.42 -10.93
C SER A 76 -3.14 5.57 -10.25
N VAL A 77 -3.42 4.27 -10.14
CA VAL A 77 -2.47 3.30 -9.56
C VAL A 77 -1.58 2.74 -10.66
N TYR A 78 -0.28 2.73 -10.40
CA TYR A 78 0.74 2.16 -11.26
C TYR A 78 1.43 1.01 -10.56
N CYS A 79 1.71 -0.07 -11.28
CA CYS A 79 2.32 -1.27 -10.72
C CYS A 79 3.50 -1.73 -11.57
N GLU A 80 4.52 -2.25 -10.90
CA GLU A 80 5.72 -2.82 -11.48
C GLU A 80 6.03 -4.18 -10.86
N ASN A 81 6.74 -5.03 -11.59
CA ASN A 81 7.20 -6.31 -11.06
C ASN A 81 8.42 -6.07 -10.16
N LEU A 82 8.19 -6.13 -8.85
CA LEU A 82 9.21 -5.90 -7.83
C LEU A 82 8.82 -6.70 -6.59
N SER A 83 9.64 -7.69 -6.27
CA SER A 83 9.44 -8.56 -5.11
C SER A 83 10.06 -7.99 -3.83
N CYS A 84 9.57 -8.43 -2.68
CA CYS A 84 10.25 -8.20 -1.40
C CYS A 84 11.69 -8.73 -1.48
N LYS A 85 12.58 -8.18 -0.65
CA LYS A 85 13.95 -8.68 -0.54
C LYS A 85 14.00 -10.04 0.14
N ASP A 86 15.14 -10.72 0.01
CA ASP A 86 15.37 -12.04 0.62
C ASP A 86 15.23 -12.04 2.16
N ASP A 87 15.47 -10.90 2.79
CA ASP A 87 15.36 -10.66 4.24
C ASP A 87 14.00 -10.08 4.66
N GLU A 88 13.02 -10.06 3.76
CA GLU A 88 11.67 -9.55 4.00
C GLU A 88 10.63 -10.66 3.80
N TYR A 89 9.45 -10.49 4.40
CA TYR A 89 8.30 -11.36 4.20
C TYR A 89 7.06 -10.54 3.87
N CYS A 90 6.21 -11.10 3.01
CA CYS A 90 4.98 -10.47 2.56
C CYS A 90 3.88 -10.68 3.60
N LEU A 91 3.32 -9.59 4.13
CA LEU A 91 2.20 -9.62 5.06
C LEU A 91 1.01 -8.85 4.51
N GLU A 92 -0.18 -9.38 4.78
CA GLU A 92 -1.43 -8.67 4.51
C GLU A 92 -1.75 -7.69 5.64
N GLU A 93 -2.03 -6.44 5.29
CA GLU A 93 -2.53 -5.42 6.20
C GLU A 93 -3.70 -4.68 5.55
N ASN A 94 -4.90 -4.88 6.10
CA ASN A 94 -6.14 -4.32 5.59
C ASN A 94 -6.35 -4.67 4.10
N GLY A 95 -6.21 -5.93 3.68
CA GLY A 95 -6.47 -6.36 2.30
C GLY A 95 -5.47 -5.87 1.25
N LEU A 96 -4.37 -5.22 1.65
CA LEU A 96 -3.21 -4.96 0.79
C LEU A 96 -1.99 -5.63 1.38
N TYR A 97 -0.95 -5.85 0.59
CA TYR A 97 0.26 -6.51 1.04
C TYR A 97 1.42 -5.54 1.21
N TYR A 98 2.31 -5.84 2.16
CA TYR A 98 3.48 -5.05 2.46
C TYR A 98 4.66 -5.97 2.78
N CYS A 99 5.85 -5.58 2.35
CA CYS A 99 7.09 -6.24 2.73
C CYS A 99 7.51 -5.78 4.14
N HIS A 100 7.68 -6.73 5.04
CA HIS A 100 8.19 -6.49 6.39
C HIS A 100 9.55 -7.13 6.55
N GLY A 101 10.49 -6.43 7.17
CA GLY A 101 11.80 -7.00 7.49
C GLY A 101 11.65 -8.18 8.46
N ARG A 102 12.35 -9.28 8.20
CA ARG A 102 12.42 -10.41 9.11
C ARG A 102 13.07 -9.95 10.42
N THR A 103 12.27 -9.95 11.48
CA THR A 103 12.72 -9.63 12.85
C THR A 103 12.82 -10.87 13.72
N ASP A 104 12.21 -11.97 13.27
CA ASP A 104 12.28 -13.28 13.89
C ASP A 104 13.47 -14.08 13.34
N ALA A 105 14.18 -14.72 14.25
CA ALA A 105 15.22 -15.67 13.95
C ALA A 105 14.94 -16.96 14.73
N SER A 106 15.21 -18.10 14.11
CA SER A 106 15.07 -19.40 14.76
C SER A 106 16.45 -19.99 15.03
N CYS A 107 16.67 -20.45 16.25
CA CYS A 107 17.79 -21.32 16.60
C CYS A 107 17.26 -22.75 16.65
N ILE A 108 17.90 -23.68 15.94
CA ILE A 108 17.45 -25.06 15.83
C ILE A 108 18.51 -25.97 16.48
N ILE A 109 18.05 -26.83 17.38
CA ILE A 109 18.86 -27.89 17.97
C ILE A 109 18.27 -29.22 17.50
N SER A 110 19.05 -29.99 16.75
CA SER A 110 18.65 -31.29 16.23
C SER A 110 19.49 -32.41 16.86
N GLY A 111 18.84 -33.37 17.51
CA GLY A 111 19.53 -34.51 18.11
C GLY A 111 20.55 -34.12 19.20
N TYR A 112 21.62 -34.91 19.31
CA TYR A 112 22.70 -34.72 20.29
C TYR A 112 23.88 -33.97 19.68
N GLY A 113 23.68 -32.68 19.39
CA GLY A 113 24.79 -31.76 19.16
C GLY A 113 24.79 -31.02 17.82
N HIS A 114 23.73 -31.08 17.02
CA HIS A 114 23.63 -30.25 15.81
C HIS A 114 22.92 -28.94 16.13
N TYR A 115 23.60 -27.82 15.92
CA TYR A 115 23.09 -26.48 16.17
C TYR A 115 23.01 -25.69 14.88
N LEU A 116 21.94 -24.92 14.73
CA LEU A 116 21.79 -23.84 13.78
C LEU A 116 21.52 -22.57 14.57
N THR A 117 22.43 -21.61 14.52
CA THR A 117 22.27 -20.33 15.22
C THR A 117 21.20 -19.44 14.57
N PHE A 118 20.83 -18.37 15.28
CA PHE A 118 19.90 -17.36 14.78
C PHE A 118 20.36 -16.68 13.48
N ASP A 119 21.67 -16.54 13.27
CA ASP A 119 22.31 -16.02 12.06
C ASP A 119 22.57 -17.09 10.99
N GLY A 120 22.05 -18.30 11.17
CA GLY A 120 22.12 -19.38 10.19
C GLY A 120 23.46 -20.13 10.14
N TYR A 121 24.35 -19.91 11.11
CA TYR A 121 25.60 -20.65 11.22
C TYR A 121 25.33 -22.04 11.80
N SER A 122 25.74 -23.08 11.07
CA SER A 122 25.62 -24.46 11.52
C SER A 122 26.92 -24.95 12.13
N PHE A 123 26.82 -25.62 13.28
CA PHE A 123 27.97 -26.25 13.92
C PHE A 123 27.56 -27.45 14.77
N ASP A 124 28.53 -28.35 14.98
CA ASP A 124 28.38 -29.51 15.84
C ASP A 124 29.06 -29.26 17.18
N PHE A 125 28.33 -29.47 18.27
CA PHE A 125 28.85 -29.34 19.61
C PHE A 125 28.33 -30.45 20.52
N GLN A 126 29.22 -31.32 20.95
CA GLN A 126 28.91 -32.41 21.87
C GLN A 126 29.45 -32.06 23.26
N SER A 127 28.56 -31.71 24.18
CA SER A 127 28.92 -31.50 25.59
C SER A 127 28.08 -32.38 26.51
N SER A 128 28.66 -32.71 27.66
CA SER A 128 28.02 -33.48 28.72
C SER A 128 27.57 -32.63 29.91
N CYS A 129 27.55 -31.30 29.75
CA CYS A 129 27.23 -30.34 30.81
C CYS A 129 25.92 -29.62 30.47
N ALA A 130 25.13 -29.27 31.49
CA ALA A 130 23.91 -28.47 31.39
C ALA A 130 24.11 -27.10 32.04
#